data_AF-A0AAD8H867-F1
#
_entry.id   AF-A0AAD8H867-F1
#
_cell.length_a   1.000
_cell.length_b   1.000
_cell.length_c   1.000
_cell.angle_alpha   90.00
_cell.angle_beta   90.00
_cell.angle_gamma   90.00
#
_symmetry.space_group_name_H-M   'P 1'
#
loop_
_entity.id
_entity.type
_entity.pdbx_description
1 polymer ?
#
loop_
_entity_poly.entity_id
_entity_poly.type
_entity_poly.pdbx_seq_one_letter_code
_entity_poly.pdbx_strand_id
1 'polypeptide(L)'
;MARKKKVKIRREDNGGDKISQLPDEMIHKILSFSDARYSKKIPKNSDDECKFIDHVLSRRDDQSPIKKLKLSVVHWGSRWIIDWFRDYALSHKVESLQIDSVDHLVRHNLSSYASQSLKQLKLAMSVKFGTPFEQDMWSLPALTTLDLTCLTSKEYKLPLSCLICLFSLQTLHLNSFDLPQSFSLLSLKTLFLARCNLPQGPCKLPALLTLELHDVVYPANMTEFFSGLVSLQNLTLFFNQVLLKDCLINCPQLVNLKITNATTRPCGNIMIFSPKICNFTSVGIFSISFGSSQLENVHVKLWERTRCRAWKLKQYYCRFLSMFLAFGSAKILSFDSETIKALSTISDIVAQCGSPFSNLKYLKLPEGCEESIICGSIKSYLLNGSPRATIITKTPQVAEVAFSAAVGGDGDGQVRSSREDGDTGLWQGHKVNSEFVGLLDLIMKKYPETFEYFTTNTESKLFCTMKLNMLCTSVDAFSKISTTEVDDKMVTEHKVVFSELQKLGFKVNWLASHLNCIERGISKSLMHD
;
A
#
# COMPACT_ATOMS: atom_id res chain seq x y z
N MET A 1 7.35 -65.71 58.55
CA MET A 1 7.01 -64.92 57.34
C MET A 1 8.16 -63.96 57.03
N ALA A 2 8.50 -63.84 55.76
CA ALA A 2 9.84 -63.54 55.26
C ALA A 2 10.27 -62.06 55.33
N ARG A 3 11.51 -61.84 55.77
CA ARG A 3 12.29 -60.59 55.58
C ARG A 3 12.70 -60.49 54.10
N LYS A 4 12.14 -59.54 53.35
CA LYS A 4 12.62 -59.19 52.00
C LYS A 4 13.75 -58.16 52.10
N LYS A 5 14.96 -58.57 51.69
CA LYS A 5 16.14 -57.72 51.46
C LYS A 5 15.81 -56.61 50.45
N LYS A 6 16.09 -55.35 50.80
CA LYS A 6 16.16 -54.25 49.82
C LYS A 6 17.44 -54.40 49.01
N VAL A 7 17.31 -54.74 47.74
CA VAL A 7 18.39 -54.68 46.75
C VAL A 7 18.59 -53.22 46.36
N LYS A 8 19.75 -52.65 46.69
CA LYS A 8 20.20 -51.34 46.25
C LYS A 8 20.68 -51.47 44.80
N ILE A 9 19.80 -51.21 43.85
CA ILE A 9 20.18 -51.08 42.43
C ILE A 9 20.97 -49.77 42.31
N ARG A 10 22.29 -49.87 42.17
CA ARG A 10 23.13 -48.79 41.63
C ARG A 10 22.67 -48.58 40.18
N ARG A 11 22.04 -47.44 39.89
CA ARG A 11 21.93 -46.97 38.51
C ARG A 11 23.34 -46.50 38.12
N GLU A 12 23.93 -47.20 37.17
CA GLU A 12 25.10 -46.72 36.44
C GLU A 12 24.68 -45.45 35.71
N ASP A 13 25.30 -44.35 36.12
CA ASP A 13 25.18 -43.03 35.53
C ASP A 13 26.02 -43.02 34.25
N ASN A 14 25.48 -43.58 33.17
CA ASN A 14 25.98 -43.30 31.82
C ASN A 14 25.49 -41.89 31.46
N GLY A 15 26.20 -40.91 32.02
CA GLY A 15 26.03 -39.47 31.80
C GLY A 15 26.44 -39.07 30.38
N GLY A 16 25.76 -39.60 29.37
CA GLY A 16 25.70 -38.95 28.07
C GLY A 16 24.88 -37.68 28.23
N ASP A 17 25.52 -36.53 28.04
CA ASP A 17 24.85 -35.24 28.08
C ASP A 17 23.71 -35.26 27.06
N LYS A 18 22.46 -35.28 27.54
CA LYS A 18 21.29 -35.39 26.67
C LYS A 18 20.96 -34.06 26.00
N ILE A 19 21.50 -32.96 26.53
CA ILE A 19 21.23 -31.60 26.06
C ILE A 19 22.02 -31.33 24.79
N SER A 20 23.26 -31.83 24.70
CA SER A 20 24.10 -31.73 23.50
C SER A 20 23.56 -32.46 22.27
N GLN A 21 22.67 -33.44 22.47
CA GLN A 21 22.02 -34.19 21.37
C GLN A 21 20.70 -33.55 20.90
N LEU A 22 20.27 -32.46 21.53
CA LEU A 22 18.99 -31.85 21.17
C LEU A 22 19.09 -31.10 19.84
N PRO A 23 18.17 -31.36 18.90
CA PRO A 23 18.04 -30.55 17.69
C PRO A 23 17.81 -29.08 18.02
N ASP A 24 18.26 -28.18 17.16
CA ASP A 24 18.13 -26.72 17.33
C ASP A 24 16.69 -26.30 17.66
N GLU A 25 15.68 -26.92 17.04
CA GLU A 25 14.26 -26.67 17.32
C GLU A 25 13.83 -26.98 18.76
N MET A 26 14.48 -27.95 19.42
CA MET A 26 14.23 -28.30 20.82
C MET A 26 14.89 -27.29 21.76
N ILE A 27 16.10 -26.81 21.44
CA ILE A 27 16.79 -25.76 22.20
C ILE A 27 16.01 -24.44 22.09
N HIS A 28 15.55 -24.08 20.89
CA HIS A 28 14.62 -22.97 20.69
C HIS A 28 13.35 -23.11 21.52
N LYS A 29 12.76 -24.30 21.58
CA LYS A 29 11.59 -24.56 22.43
C LYS A 29 11.93 -24.36 23.92
N ILE A 30 13.06 -24.89 24.40
CA ILE A 30 13.50 -24.74 25.80
C ILE A 30 13.73 -23.26 26.16
N LEU A 31 14.36 -22.48 25.28
CA LEU A 31 14.55 -21.04 25.48
C LEU A 31 13.27 -20.22 25.25
N SER A 32 12.27 -20.77 24.57
CA SER A 32 10.93 -20.19 24.49
C SER A 32 10.03 -20.59 25.66
N PHE A 33 10.39 -21.61 26.45
CA PHE A 33 9.60 -22.05 27.61
C PHE A 33 9.72 -21.10 28.80
N SER A 34 10.72 -20.21 28.82
CA SER A 34 10.75 -19.03 29.70
C SER A 34 9.72 -17.95 29.30
N ASP A 35 8.95 -18.14 28.22
CA ASP A 35 7.71 -17.41 27.96
C ASP A 35 6.67 -17.80 29.03
N ALA A 36 6.45 -16.90 30.00
CA ALA A 36 5.78 -17.14 31.28
C ALA A 36 4.30 -17.59 31.24
N ARG A 37 3.75 -17.96 30.09
CA ARG A 37 2.38 -18.47 30.00
C ARG A 37 2.23 -19.93 30.46
N TYR A 38 3.32 -20.68 30.60
CA TYR A 38 3.28 -22.08 31.07
C TYR A 38 4.05 -22.37 32.36
N SER A 39 4.58 -21.35 33.03
CA SER A 39 5.40 -21.52 34.22
C SER A 39 4.63 -21.24 35.52
N LYS A 40 4.05 -22.28 36.11
CA LYS A 40 3.91 -22.33 37.58
C LYS A 40 5.15 -22.93 38.27
N LYS A 41 6.19 -23.27 37.49
CA LYS A 41 7.36 -24.07 37.93
C LYS A 41 8.74 -23.59 37.46
N ILE A 42 8.84 -22.56 36.62
CA ILE A 42 10.12 -21.91 36.28
C ILE A 42 10.37 -20.84 37.35
N PRO A 43 11.60 -20.74 37.88
CA PRO A 43 11.90 -19.92 39.04
C PRO A 43 11.53 -18.46 38.83
N LYS A 44 10.84 -17.88 39.82
CA LYS A 44 10.31 -16.52 39.79
C LYS A 44 11.39 -15.42 39.92
N ASN A 45 12.66 -15.79 39.85
CA ASN A 45 13.79 -14.91 40.11
C ASN A 45 14.78 -14.96 38.96
N SER A 46 15.25 -13.80 38.49
CA SER A 46 16.11 -13.66 37.29
C SER A 46 17.36 -14.53 37.36
N ASP A 47 17.95 -14.69 38.55
CA ASP A 47 19.21 -15.43 38.75
C ASP A 47 19.10 -16.94 38.47
N ASP A 48 17.93 -17.53 38.72
CA ASP A 48 17.75 -18.97 38.49
C ASP A 48 17.40 -19.24 37.02
N GLU A 49 16.77 -18.28 36.33
CA GLU A 49 16.64 -18.30 34.86
C GLU A 49 18.02 -18.15 34.20
N CYS A 50 18.91 -17.28 34.70
CA CYS A 50 20.32 -17.20 34.26
C CYS A 50 20.98 -18.56 34.34
N LYS A 51 20.97 -19.16 35.53
CA LYS A 51 21.65 -20.43 35.78
C LYS A 51 21.09 -21.55 34.93
N PHE A 52 19.78 -21.58 34.70
CA PHE A 52 19.16 -22.57 33.83
C PHE A 52 19.62 -22.41 32.38
N ILE A 53 19.56 -21.19 31.84
CA ILE A 53 19.95 -20.90 30.45
C ILE A 53 21.43 -21.19 30.24
N ASP A 54 22.29 -20.69 31.14
CA ASP A 54 23.73 -20.96 31.13
C ASP A 54 24.00 -22.46 31.20
N HIS A 55 23.31 -23.20 32.07
CA HIS A 55 23.50 -24.64 32.22
C HIS A 55 23.06 -25.44 31.00
N VAL A 56 21.97 -25.04 30.34
CA VAL A 56 21.49 -25.71 29.13
C VAL A 56 22.42 -25.43 27.96
N LEU A 57 22.90 -24.19 27.80
CA LEU A 57 23.66 -23.80 26.61
C LEU A 57 25.16 -24.07 26.71
N SER A 58 25.75 -24.04 27.92
CA SER A 58 27.14 -24.48 28.16
C SER A 58 27.35 -25.98 27.99
N ARG A 59 26.26 -26.75 27.95
CA ARG A 59 26.23 -28.20 27.75
C ARG A 59 25.83 -28.62 26.33
N ARG A 60 25.64 -27.64 25.44
CA ARG A 60 25.42 -27.91 24.01
C ARG A 60 26.75 -28.35 23.38
N ASP A 61 26.67 -29.24 22.40
CA ASP A 61 27.83 -29.59 21.58
C ASP A 61 28.12 -28.46 20.58
N ASP A 62 29.33 -27.90 20.66
CA ASP A 62 29.82 -26.84 19.77
C ASP A 62 30.05 -27.32 18.32
N GLN A 63 29.98 -28.64 18.07
CA GLN A 63 30.19 -29.22 16.73
C GLN A 63 29.02 -28.97 15.77
N SER A 64 27.82 -28.64 16.27
CA SER A 64 26.64 -28.42 15.43
C SER A 64 26.42 -26.93 15.14
N PRO A 65 26.60 -26.46 13.87
CA PRO A 65 26.52 -25.04 13.53
C PRO A 65 25.10 -24.49 13.69
N ILE A 66 24.95 -23.42 14.49
CA ILE A 66 23.66 -22.74 14.68
C ILE A 66 23.44 -21.77 13.53
N LYS A 67 22.43 -22.02 12.69
CA LYS A 67 22.10 -21.10 11.58
C LYS A 67 21.16 -19.98 11.99
N LYS A 68 20.28 -20.22 12.98
CA LYS A 68 19.22 -19.27 13.35
C LYS A 68 19.00 -19.25 14.86
N LEU A 69 18.82 -18.05 15.41
CA LEU A 69 18.48 -17.81 16.81
C LEU A 69 17.29 -16.84 16.91
N LYS A 70 16.32 -17.17 17.76
CA LYS A 70 15.17 -16.31 18.07
C LYS A 70 14.96 -16.25 19.58
N LEU A 71 14.86 -15.03 20.10
CA LEU A 71 14.50 -14.74 21.48
C LEU A 71 13.28 -13.82 21.51
N SER A 72 12.32 -14.11 22.39
CA SER A 72 11.20 -13.23 22.68
C SER A 72 11.10 -13.04 24.19
N VAL A 73 11.25 -11.80 24.66
CA VAL A 73 11.27 -11.47 26.09
C VAL A 73 10.10 -10.55 26.43
N VAL A 74 9.29 -10.98 27.40
CA VAL A 74 8.03 -10.30 27.79
C VAL A 74 8.18 -9.53 29.11
N HIS A 75 9.25 -9.75 29.88
CA HIS A 75 9.42 -9.19 31.22
C HIS A 75 10.40 -8.00 31.28
N TRP A 76 10.15 -7.07 32.19
CA TRP A 76 11.01 -5.92 32.47
C TRP A 76 12.29 -6.34 33.20
N GLY A 77 13.45 -5.76 32.82
CA GLY A 77 14.73 -5.99 33.53
C GLY A 77 15.64 -7.07 32.94
N SER A 78 15.32 -7.60 31.76
CA SER A 78 16.03 -8.71 31.12
C SER A 78 17.22 -8.30 30.22
N ARG A 79 17.83 -7.14 30.47
CA ARG A 79 18.94 -6.64 29.64
C ARG A 79 20.06 -7.68 29.50
N TRP A 80 20.38 -8.34 30.61
CA TRP A 80 21.42 -9.37 30.66
C TRP A 80 21.11 -10.55 29.73
N ILE A 81 19.85 -11.01 29.63
CA ILE A 81 19.45 -12.10 28.72
C ILE A 81 19.70 -11.69 27.28
N ILE A 82 19.32 -10.47 26.92
CA ILE A 82 19.47 -9.96 25.56
C ILE A 82 20.95 -9.82 25.20
N ASP A 83 21.74 -9.23 26.10
CA ASP A 83 23.18 -9.07 25.90
C ASP A 83 23.88 -10.43 25.79
N TRP A 84 23.57 -11.36 26.69
CA TRP A 84 24.08 -12.73 26.66
C TRP A 84 23.69 -13.48 25.38
N PHE A 85 22.41 -13.43 25.00
CA PHE A 85 21.89 -14.12 23.82
C PHE A 85 22.50 -13.58 22.53
N ARG A 86 22.69 -12.26 22.46
CA ARG A 86 23.46 -11.61 21.40
C ARG A 86 24.88 -12.16 21.37
N ASP A 87 25.60 -12.13 22.48
CA ASP A 87 27.02 -12.53 22.53
C ASP A 87 27.19 -14.02 22.16
N TYR A 88 26.26 -14.87 22.60
CA TYR A 88 26.18 -16.27 22.20
C TYR A 88 25.94 -16.43 20.70
N ALA A 89 25.00 -15.68 20.11
CA ALA A 89 24.75 -15.74 18.67
C ALA A 89 25.97 -15.32 17.84
N LEU A 90 26.69 -14.29 18.30
CA LEU A 90 27.87 -13.77 17.63
C LEU A 90 29.05 -14.75 17.71
N SER A 91 29.29 -15.36 18.88
CA SER A 91 30.36 -16.35 19.06
C SER A 91 30.15 -17.61 18.23
N HIS A 92 28.89 -18.00 18.00
CA HIS A 92 28.52 -19.17 17.21
C HIS A 92 28.33 -18.88 15.71
N LYS A 93 28.66 -17.67 15.25
CA LYS A 93 28.59 -17.26 13.84
C LYS A 93 27.21 -17.50 13.21
N VAL A 94 26.16 -17.16 13.95
CA VAL A 94 24.78 -17.35 13.52
C VAL A 94 24.45 -16.52 12.28
N GLU A 95 23.74 -17.11 11.33
CA GLU A 95 23.35 -16.43 10.08
C GLU A 95 22.06 -15.61 10.22
N SER A 96 21.15 -15.97 11.12
CA SER A 96 19.86 -15.29 11.34
C SER A 96 19.58 -15.08 12.83
N LEU A 97 19.48 -13.81 13.25
CA LEU A 97 19.20 -13.44 14.64
C LEU A 97 17.91 -12.64 14.73
N GLN A 98 16.99 -13.08 15.59
CA GLN A 98 15.78 -12.35 15.95
C GLN A 98 15.70 -12.14 17.46
N ILE A 99 15.47 -10.89 17.88
CA ILE A 99 15.21 -10.57 19.27
C ILE A 99 14.01 -9.63 19.36
N ASP A 100 12.97 -10.08 20.05
CA ASP A 100 11.78 -9.31 20.37
C ASP A 100 11.80 -9.00 21.87
N SER A 101 11.77 -7.73 22.28
CA SER A 101 11.76 -7.30 23.68
C SER A 101 10.75 -6.20 23.91
N VAL A 102 9.83 -6.42 24.86
CA VAL A 102 8.80 -5.45 25.25
C VAL A 102 9.35 -4.39 26.22
N ASP A 103 10.59 -4.53 26.70
CA ASP A 103 11.19 -3.55 27.60
C ASP A 103 11.57 -2.26 26.84
N HIS A 104 10.82 -1.19 27.11
CA HIS A 104 11.03 0.13 26.49
C HIS A 104 12.09 0.98 27.20
N LEU A 105 12.52 0.59 28.40
CA LEU A 105 13.43 1.38 29.22
C LEU A 105 14.90 1.10 28.86
N VAL A 106 15.19 -0.11 28.42
CA VAL A 106 16.53 -0.51 28.00
C VAL A 106 16.71 -0.21 26.51
N ARG A 107 17.65 0.68 26.20
CA ARG A 107 18.03 0.97 24.82
C ARG A 107 19.29 0.22 24.44
N HIS A 108 19.21 -0.60 23.39
CA HIS A 108 20.36 -1.36 22.89
C HIS A 108 21.06 -0.61 21.75
N ASN A 109 22.39 -0.72 21.69
CA ASN A 109 23.18 -0.16 20.60
C ASN A 109 23.22 -1.14 19.42
N LEU A 110 22.93 -0.68 18.21
CA LEU A 110 23.03 -1.50 16.99
C LEU A 110 24.45 -1.98 16.72
N SER A 111 25.48 -1.23 17.11
CA SER A 111 26.88 -1.63 16.93
C SER A 111 27.25 -2.91 17.69
N SER A 112 26.55 -3.22 18.78
CA SER A 112 26.77 -4.46 19.51
C SER A 112 26.44 -5.73 18.70
N TYR A 113 25.71 -5.61 17.60
CA TYR A 113 25.34 -6.73 16.73
C TYR A 113 26.29 -6.94 15.54
N ALA A 114 27.42 -6.24 15.49
CA ALA A 114 28.39 -6.38 14.40
C ALA A 114 28.86 -7.84 14.23
N SER A 115 28.82 -8.35 13.01
CA SER A 115 29.11 -9.75 12.69
C SER A 115 29.44 -9.95 11.21
N GLN A 116 30.39 -10.83 10.94
CA GLN A 116 30.76 -11.23 9.58
C GLN A 116 29.85 -12.34 9.01
N SER A 117 29.13 -13.05 9.89
CA SER A 117 28.32 -14.23 9.51
C SER A 117 26.83 -13.92 9.35
N LEU A 118 26.37 -12.83 9.97
CA LEU A 118 24.96 -12.50 10.08
C LEU A 118 24.40 -12.03 8.73
N LYS A 119 23.49 -12.81 8.17
CA LYS A 119 22.77 -12.52 6.92
C LYS A 119 21.42 -11.86 7.17
N GLN A 120 20.80 -12.15 8.32
CA GLN A 120 19.50 -11.62 8.72
C GLN A 120 19.52 -11.14 10.17
N LEU A 121 19.05 -9.92 10.40
CA LEU A 121 18.89 -9.35 11.74
C LEU A 121 17.48 -8.79 11.89
N LYS A 122 16.75 -9.24 12.91
CA LYS A 122 15.42 -8.73 13.27
C LYS A 122 15.39 -8.28 14.73
N LEU A 123 15.10 -7.01 14.96
CA LEU A 123 15.06 -6.42 16.29
C LEU A 123 13.72 -5.70 16.49
N ALA A 124 12.90 -6.21 17.41
CA ALA A 124 11.67 -5.56 17.85
C ALA A 124 11.84 -5.08 19.30
N MET A 125 12.45 -3.91 19.48
CA MET A 125 12.82 -3.36 20.79
C MET A 125 13.13 -1.86 20.72
N SER A 126 13.39 -1.23 21.87
CA SER A 126 13.91 0.14 21.89
C SER A 126 15.41 0.15 21.56
N VAL A 127 15.78 0.86 20.49
CA VAL A 127 17.16 0.97 20.01
C VAL A 127 17.70 2.38 20.28
N LYS A 128 18.95 2.47 20.73
CA LYS A 128 19.71 3.73 20.78
C LYS A 128 20.64 3.77 19.57
N PHE A 129 20.64 4.91 18.89
CA PHE A 129 21.72 5.25 17.98
C PHE A 129 22.80 5.98 18.78
N GLY A 130 24.08 5.65 18.52
CA GLY A 130 25.21 6.42 19.06
C GLY A 130 25.10 7.90 18.71
N THR A 131 25.78 8.75 19.47
CA THR A 131 25.87 10.17 19.09
C THR A 131 26.63 10.30 17.75
N PRO A 132 26.43 11.36 16.94
CA PRO A 132 27.14 11.53 15.67
C PRO A 132 28.68 11.51 15.78
N PHE A 133 29.20 11.72 16.99
CA PHE A 133 30.63 11.73 17.31
C PHE A 133 31.15 10.37 17.79
N GLU A 134 30.27 9.44 18.19
CA GLU A 134 30.64 8.04 18.42
C GLU A 134 30.56 7.33 17.06
N GLN A 135 31.74 7.03 16.49
CA GLN A 135 31.89 6.19 15.30
C GLN A 135 31.53 4.73 15.62
N ASP A 136 30.31 4.49 16.10
CA ASP A 136 29.69 3.18 16.22
C ASP A 136 29.28 2.70 14.82
N MET A 137 30.29 2.49 13.96
CA MET A 137 30.10 1.87 12.67
C MET A 137 29.89 0.37 12.89
N TRP A 138 28.63 -0.03 12.95
CA TRP A 138 28.27 -1.44 12.95
C TRP A 138 28.65 -2.07 11.59
N SER A 139 29.52 -3.08 11.62
CA SER A 139 30.01 -3.77 10.43
C SER A 139 29.26 -5.08 10.24
N LEU A 140 28.44 -5.13 9.20
CA LEU A 140 27.56 -6.26 8.88
C LEU A 140 27.64 -6.57 7.37
N PRO A 141 28.83 -6.98 6.86
CA PRO A 141 29.05 -7.09 5.42
C PRO A 141 28.26 -8.21 4.74
N ALA A 142 27.88 -9.26 5.48
CA ALA A 142 27.05 -10.36 4.97
C ALA A 142 25.54 -10.07 5.05
N LEU A 143 25.13 -8.94 5.63
CA LEU A 143 23.73 -8.68 5.92
C LEU A 143 22.93 -8.39 4.66
N THR A 144 21.94 -9.23 4.42
CA THR A 144 21.01 -9.12 3.29
C THR A 144 19.62 -8.67 3.73
N THR A 145 19.26 -8.90 4.99
CA THR A 145 17.95 -8.58 5.55
C THR A 145 18.09 -7.87 6.89
N LEU A 146 17.52 -6.68 7.00
CA LEU A 146 17.40 -5.91 8.23
C LEU A 146 15.93 -5.61 8.53
N ASP A 147 15.48 -5.95 9.74
CA ASP A 147 14.13 -5.67 10.23
C ASP A 147 14.24 -4.97 11.58
N LEU A 148 13.83 -3.70 11.64
CA LEU A 148 13.83 -2.90 12.86
C LEU A 148 12.41 -2.44 13.16
N THR A 149 11.92 -2.83 14.33
CA THR A 149 10.62 -2.41 14.85
C THR A 149 10.79 -1.70 16.20
N CYS A 150 10.46 -0.41 16.23
CA CYS A 150 10.42 0.35 17.48
C CYS A 150 9.06 0.13 18.16
N LEU A 151 9.09 -0.28 19.43
CA LEU A 151 7.87 -0.48 20.23
C LEU A 151 7.46 0.75 21.05
N THR A 152 8.20 1.86 20.95
CA THR A 152 7.89 3.08 21.68
C THR A 152 7.02 4.02 20.84
N SER A 153 6.31 4.95 21.49
CA SER A 153 5.39 5.88 20.82
C SER A 153 6.06 7.06 20.12
N LYS A 154 7.40 7.14 20.12
CA LYS A 154 8.13 8.26 19.51
C LYS A 154 8.76 7.80 18.20
N GLU A 155 8.67 8.64 17.17
CA GLU A 155 9.31 8.43 15.88
C GLU A 155 10.83 8.61 16.04
N TYR A 156 11.61 7.64 15.56
CA TYR A 156 13.07 7.68 15.59
C TYR A 156 13.61 7.94 14.20
N LYS A 157 14.46 8.96 14.07
CA LYS A 157 15.23 9.17 12.84
C LYS A 157 16.36 8.16 12.76
N LEU A 158 16.34 7.31 11.74
CA LEU A 158 17.41 6.38 11.44
C LEU A 158 18.63 7.19 10.91
N PRO A 159 19.78 7.14 11.58
CA PRO A 159 20.98 7.81 11.11
C PRO A 159 21.43 7.23 9.76
N LEU A 160 21.95 8.10 8.89
CA LEU A 160 22.51 7.69 7.61
C LEU A 160 23.68 6.69 7.79
N SER A 161 24.46 6.84 8.86
CA SER A 161 25.56 5.94 9.23
C SER A 161 25.13 4.48 9.36
N CYS A 162 23.88 4.21 9.74
CA CYS A 162 23.37 2.86 9.85
C CYS A 162 23.17 2.18 8.47
N LEU A 163 22.93 2.95 7.41
CA LEU A 163 22.62 2.44 6.08
C LEU A 163 23.85 2.37 5.16
N ILE A 164 24.81 3.30 5.30
CA ILE A 164 25.97 3.40 4.39
C ILE A 164 26.89 2.18 4.42
N CYS A 165 26.87 1.38 5.49
CA CYS A 165 27.72 0.18 5.63
C CYS A 165 27.06 -1.10 5.14
N LEU A 166 25.82 -1.05 4.67
CA LEU A 166 25.02 -2.23 4.33
C LEU A 166 24.99 -2.49 2.83
N PHE A 167 26.17 -2.73 2.24
CA PHE A 167 26.34 -2.84 0.78
C PHE A 167 25.59 -4.03 0.15
N SER A 168 25.42 -5.12 0.90
CA SER A 168 24.74 -6.34 0.46
C SER A 168 23.25 -6.39 0.81
N LEU A 169 22.70 -5.31 1.38
CA LEU A 169 21.32 -5.26 1.84
C LEU A 169 20.34 -5.36 0.67
N GLN A 170 19.49 -6.38 0.71
CA GLN A 170 18.44 -6.63 -0.29
C GLN A 170 17.04 -6.37 0.27
N THR A 171 16.84 -6.56 1.57
CA THR A 171 15.55 -6.37 2.25
C THR A 171 15.70 -5.47 3.46
N LEU A 172 14.92 -4.40 3.52
CA LEU A 172 14.85 -3.47 4.64
C LEU A 172 13.41 -3.34 5.13
N HIS A 173 13.18 -3.68 6.38
CA HIS A 173 11.91 -3.52 7.08
C HIS A 173 12.11 -2.51 8.22
N LEU A 174 11.34 -1.42 8.19
CA LEU A 174 11.36 -0.41 9.23
C LEU A 174 9.93 -0.15 9.71
N ASN A 175 9.74 -0.20 11.03
CA ASN A 175 8.47 0.11 11.67
C ASN A 175 8.68 1.11 12.81
N SER A 176 8.07 2.27 12.68
CA SER A 176 8.25 3.43 13.56
C SER A 176 9.67 4.02 13.55
N PHE A 177 10.34 3.92 12.39
CA PHE A 177 11.61 4.59 12.09
C PHE A 177 11.50 5.47 10.84
N ASP A 178 11.86 6.74 10.98
CA ASP A 178 11.96 7.69 9.87
C ASP A 178 13.27 7.45 9.12
N LEU A 179 13.18 7.40 7.80
CA LEU A 179 14.35 7.34 6.93
C LEU A 179 15.11 8.68 6.94
N PRO A 180 16.43 8.66 6.70
CA PRO A 180 17.19 9.89 6.48
C PRO A 180 16.67 10.61 5.23
N GLN A 181 16.82 11.95 5.21
CA GLN A 181 16.26 12.80 4.13
C GLN A 181 16.78 12.42 2.73
N SER A 182 17.99 11.89 2.64
CA SER A 182 18.57 11.38 1.40
C SER A 182 19.45 10.18 1.69
N PHE A 183 19.36 9.15 0.84
CA PHE A 183 20.20 7.97 0.90
C PHE A 183 20.17 7.22 -0.44
N SER A 184 21.12 6.31 -0.62
CA SER A 184 21.25 5.48 -1.80
C SER A 184 21.52 4.04 -1.37
N LEU A 185 20.64 3.12 -1.73
CA LEU A 185 20.81 1.68 -1.49
C LEU A 185 20.65 0.95 -2.83
N LEU A 186 21.78 0.72 -3.49
CA LEU A 186 21.81 0.25 -4.88
C LEU A 186 21.38 -1.21 -5.04
N SER A 187 21.57 -2.03 -4.01
CA SER A 187 21.26 -3.47 -4.00
C SER A 187 19.88 -3.81 -3.45
N LEU A 188 19.15 -2.82 -2.92
CA LEU A 188 17.90 -3.03 -2.20
C LEU A 188 16.78 -3.44 -3.18
N LYS A 189 16.20 -4.61 -2.96
CA LYS A 189 15.10 -5.17 -3.77
C LYS A 189 13.73 -5.01 -3.10
N THR A 190 13.70 -5.05 -1.77
CA THR A 190 12.47 -4.98 -0.98
C THR A 190 12.60 -3.94 0.12
N LEU A 191 11.63 -3.03 0.17
CA LEU A 191 11.53 -2.01 1.20
C LEU A 191 10.12 -2.05 1.82
N PHE A 192 10.07 -2.22 3.14
CA PHE A 192 8.84 -2.13 3.92
C PHE A 192 8.98 -1.00 4.93
N LEU A 193 8.02 -0.09 4.93
CA LEU A 193 7.96 1.05 5.84
C LEU A 193 6.60 1.10 6.52
N ALA A 194 6.59 1.14 7.84
CA ALA A 194 5.37 1.28 8.63
C ALA A 194 5.47 2.41 9.65
N ARG A 195 4.39 3.18 9.79
CA ARG A 195 4.20 4.19 10.85
C ARG A 195 5.39 5.16 10.96
N CYS A 196 5.84 5.69 9.83
CA CYS A 196 6.98 6.60 9.72
C CYS A 196 6.71 7.74 8.74
N ASN A 197 7.54 8.77 8.79
CA ASN A 197 7.57 9.84 7.81
C ASN A 197 8.43 9.44 6.61
N LEU A 198 7.87 9.55 5.41
CA LEU A 198 8.65 9.40 4.19
C LEU A 198 9.59 10.60 4.01
N PRO A 199 10.81 10.38 3.48
CA PRO A 199 11.78 11.44 3.28
C PRO A 199 11.28 12.44 2.22
N GLN A 200 11.60 13.72 2.42
CA GLN A 200 11.30 14.77 1.45
C GLN A 200 12.32 14.84 0.31
N GLY A 201 13.53 14.32 0.53
CA GLY A 201 14.61 14.35 -0.45
C GLY A 201 14.61 13.14 -1.39
N PRO A 202 15.38 13.21 -2.49
CA PRO A 202 15.44 12.15 -3.49
C PRO A 202 16.06 10.88 -2.91
N CYS A 203 15.34 9.77 -3.01
CA CYS A 203 15.81 8.44 -2.63
C CYS A 203 16.26 7.67 -3.88
N LYS A 204 17.52 7.22 -3.90
CA LYS A 204 18.06 6.45 -5.03
C LYS A 204 17.98 4.96 -4.74
N LEU A 205 16.95 4.32 -5.27
CA LEU A 205 16.65 2.89 -5.08
C LEU A 205 16.50 2.19 -6.45
N PRO A 206 17.57 2.14 -7.28
CA PRO A 206 17.46 1.71 -8.67
C PRO A 206 17.13 0.23 -8.85
N ALA A 207 17.44 -0.62 -7.87
CA ALA A 207 17.15 -2.06 -7.91
C ALA A 207 15.85 -2.45 -7.18
N LEU A 208 15.08 -1.48 -6.67
CA LEU A 208 13.89 -1.76 -5.86
C LEU A 208 12.80 -2.37 -6.72
N LEU A 209 12.38 -3.59 -6.37
CA LEU A 209 11.34 -4.35 -7.05
C LEU A 209 10.02 -4.31 -6.27
N THR A 210 10.09 -4.28 -4.95
CA THR A 210 8.92 -4.33 -4.05
C THR A 210 8.97 -3.23 -3.00
N LEU A 211 7.88 -2.48 -2.89
CA LEU A 211 7.68 -1.43 -1.88
C LEU A 211 6.36 -1.65 -1.14
N GLU A 212 6.42 -1.68 0.18
CA GLU A 212 5.25 -1.74 1.04
C GLU A 212 5.23 -0.56 2.01
N LEU A 213 4.13 0.20 2.02
CA LEU A 213 3.95 1.39 2.84
C LEU A 213 2.70 1.24 3.71
N HIS A 214 2.86 1.25 5.03
CA HIS A 214 1.80 1.04 6.01
C HIS A 214 1.66 2.24 6.95
N ASP A 215 0.54 2.97 6.90
CA ASP A 215 0.29 4.13 7.76
C ASP A 215 1.45 5.14 7.77
N VAL A 216 2.06 5.37 6.61
CA VAL A 216 3.17 6.32 6.47
C VAL A 216 2.64 7.74 6.27
N VAL A 217 3.39 8.72 6.74
CA VAL A 217 3.13 10.14 6.48
C VAL A 217 3.88 10.54 5.21
N TYR A 218 3.12 11.06 4.26
CA TYR A 218 3.59 11.39 2.92
C TYR A 218 4.17 12.82 2.84
N PRO A 219 5.28 13.06 2.10
CA PRO A 219 5.76 14.41 1.82
C PRO A 219 4.75 15.21 1.00
N ALA A 220 4.91 16.54 0.98
CA ALA A 220 4.03 17.43 0.22
C ALA A 220 4.07 17.16 -1.29
N ASN A 221 5.23 16.78 -1.84
CA ASN A 221 5.40 16.38 -3.23
C ASN A 221 5.64 14.86 -3.33
N MET A 222 4.57 14.12 -3.56
CA MET A 222 4.60 12.65 -3.68
C MET A 222 5.11 12.15 -5.04
N THR A 223 4.98 12.98 -6.06
CA THR A 223 5.28 12.62 -7.44
C THR A 223 6.75 12.28 -7.61
N GLU A 224 7.64 13.08 -7.01
CA GLU A 224 9.08 12.87 -7.10
C GLU A 224 9.51 11.53 -6.48
N PHE A 225 8.94 11.18 -5.33
CA PHE A 225 9.26 9.91 -4.65
C PHE A 225 8.97 8.70 -5.54
N PHE A 226 7.76 8.59 -6.09
CA PHE A 226 7.39 7.45 -6.94
C PHE A 226 8.09 7.47 -8.30
N SER A 227 8.32 8.65 -8.88
CA SER A 227 9.02 8.79 -10.16
C SER A 227 10.47 8.29 -10.12
N GLY A 228 11.11 8.36 -8.95
CA GLY A 228 12.46 7.82 -8.74
C GLY A 228 12.53 6.29 -8.68
N LEU A 229 11.40 5.60 -8.50
CA LEU A 229 11.33 4.14 -8.35
C LEU A 229 11.15 3.44 -9.71
N VAL A 230 12.15 3.64 -10.59
CA VAL A 230 12.07 3.26 -12.00
C VAL A 230 11.95 1.76 -12.25
N SER A 231 12.44 0.91 -11.34
CA SER A 231 12.43 -0.56 -11.46
C SER A 231 11.31 -1.23 -10.68
N LEU A 232 10.47 -0.45 -9.97
CA LEU A 232 9.47 -0.98 -9.06
C LEU A 232 8.41 -1.78 -9.82
N GLN A 233 8.17 -3.02 -9.39
CA GLN A 233 7.20 -3.93 -9.98
C GLN A 233 6.00 -4.18 -9.07
N ASN A 234 6.20 -4.14 -7.75
CA ASN A 234 5.18 -4.42 -6.74
C ASN A 234 5.05 -3.26 -5.76
N LEU A 235 3.85 -2.71 -5.64
CA LEU A 235 3.54 -1.65 -4.67
C LEU A 235 2.35 -2.04 -3.80
N THR A 236 2.54 -2.01 -2.49
CA THR A 236 1.45 -2.16 -1.51
C THR A 236 1.33 -0.88 -0.69
N LEU A 237 0.13 -0.33 -0.64
CA LEU A 237 -0.22 0.83 0.19
C LEU A 237 -1.32 0.44 1.17
N PHE A 238 -1.09 0.68 2.46
CA PHE A 238 -2.03 0.36 3.54
C PHE A 238 -2.31 1.59 4.39
N PHE A 239 -3.58 1.97 4.47
CA PHE A 239 -4.09 3.14 5.16
C PHE A 239 -5.12 2.71 6.21
N ASN A 240 -4.81 2.91 7.47
CA ASN A 240 -5.69 2.60 8.60
C ASN A 240 -5.91 3.83 9.48
N GLN A 241 -4.89 4.65 9.71
CA GLN A 241 -4.98 5.85 10.54
C GLN A 241 -4.76 7.15 9.76
N VAL A 242 -3.95 7.10 8.69
CA VAL A 242 -3.55 8.30 7.93
C VAL A 242 -4.55 8.60 6.82
N LEU A 243 -4.96 9.87 6.72
CA LEU A 243 -5.76 10.36 5.60
C LEU A 243 -4.90 10.47 4.34
N LEU A 244 -5.25 9.70 3.32
CA LEU A 244 -4.62 9.84 2.01
C LEU A 244 -5.04 11.17 1.37
N LYS A 245 -4.05 11.99 1.01
CA LYS A 245 -4.22 13.17 0.16
C LYS A 245 -4.17 12.76 -1.31
N ASP A 246 -4.51 13.67 -2.21
CA ASP A 246 -4.36 13.44 -3.65
C ASP A 246 -2.93 12.99 -3.96
N CYS A 247 -2.79 11.90 -4.70
CA CYS A 247 -1.51 11.23 -4.90
C CYS A 247 -1.36 10.77 -6.35
N LEU A 248 -0.17 11.00 -6.91
CA LEU A 248 0.22 10.55 -8.24
C LEU A 248 1.23 9.42 -8.13
N ILE A 249 0.86 8.22 -8.59
CA ILE A 249 1.75 7.05 -8.65
C ILE A 249 2.25 6.93 -10.09
N ASN A 250 3.49 7.32 -10.32
CA ASN A 250 4.16 7.19 -11.61
C ASN A 250 5.37 6.27 -11.49
N CYS A 251 5.15 4.98 -11.71
CA CYS A 251 6.19 3.95 -11.69
C CYS A 251 6.18 3.20 -13.03
N PRO A 252 7.17 3.40 -13.91
CA PRO A 252 7.08 2.95 -15.30
C PRO A 252 7.07 1.41 -15.46
N GLN A 253 7.62 0.68 -14.50
CA GLN A 253 7.70 -0.80 -14.50
C GLN A 253 6.69 -1.46 -13.55
N LEU A 254 5.77 -0.69 -12.96
CA LEU A 254 4.83 -1.22 -11.97
C LEU A 254 3.86 -2.20 -12.63
N VAL A 255 3.82 -3.44 -12.14
CA VAL A 255 2.98 -4.53 -12.64
C VAL A 255 1.84 -4.82 -11.66
N ASN A 256 2.15 -4.82 -10.36
CA ASN A 256 1.25 -5.22 -9.28
C ASN A 256 1.04 -4.06 -8.31
N LEU A 257 -0.21 -3.65 -8.12
CA LEU A 257 -0.59 -2.63 -7.15
C LEU A 257 -1.67 -3.15 -6.21
N LYS A 258 -1.42 -3.02 -4.91
CA LYS A 258 -2.41 -3.31 -3.85
C LYS A 258 -2.64 -2.07 -3.01
N ILE A 259 -3.88 -1.63 -2.90
CA ILE A 259 -4.28 -0.51 -2.06
C ILE A 259 -5.31 -1.00 -1.06
N THR A 260 -5.01 -0.80 0.23
CA THR A 260 -5.89 -1.14 1.34
C THR A 260 -6.25 0.11 2.12
N ASN A 261 -7.50 0.54 2.05
CA ASN A 261 -8.05 1.62 2.84
C ASN A 261 -9.02 1.05 3.88
N ALA A 262 -8.58 0.99 5.14
CA ALA A 262 -9.41 0.63 6.28
C ALA A 262 -10.12 1.86 6.89
N THR A 263 -9.84 3.07 6.39
CA THR A 263 -10.47 4.29 6.90
C THR A 263 -11.88 4.47 6.37
N THR A 264 -12.72 5.14 7.16
CA THR A 264 -14.10 5.46 6.79
C THR A 264 -14.24 6.84 6.16
N ARG A 265 -13.15 7.59 6.13
CA ARG A 265 -13.11 9.00 5.76
C ARG A 265 -12.87 9.10 4.25
N PRO A 266 -13.34 10.17 3.59
CA PRO A 266 -12.98 10.42 2.20
C PRO A 266 -11.47 10.51 2.08
N CYS A 267 -10.89 9.70 1.19
CA CYS A 267 -9.51 9.84 0.76
C CYS A 267 -9.45 10.78 -0.44
N GLY A 268 -8.30 11.42 -0.64
CA GLY A 268 -7.97 12.10 -1.88
C GLY A 268 -7.97 11.14 -3.07
N ASN A 269 -7.88 11.72 -4.27
CA ASN A 269 -7.86 10.99 -5.52
C ASN A 269 -6.49 10.37 -5.77
N ILE A 270 -6.45 9.06 -6.03
CA ILE A 270 -5.24 8.33 -6.39
C ILE A 270 -5.19 8.19 -7.91
N MET A 271 -4.21 8.82 -8.54
CA MET A 271 -4.03 8.74 -9.99
C MET A 271 -2.81 7.88 -10.32
N ILE A 272 -2.98 6.93 -11.23
CA ILE A 272 -1.94 5.95 -11.58
C ILE A 272 -1.54 6.13 -13.04
N PHE A 273 -0.26 6.44 -13.26
CA PHE A 273 0.38 6.42 -14.57
C PHE A 273 1.46 5.35 -14.55
N SER A 274 1.07 4.13 -14.92
CA SER A 274 1.98 2.99 -14.95
C SER A 274 1.59 2.14 -16.15
N PRO A 275 2.29 2.26 -17.30
CA PRO A 275 1.84 1.65 -18.55
C PRO A 275 1.85 0.12 -18.50
N LYS A 276 2.69 -0.47 -17.64
CA LYS A 276 2.83 -1.93 -17.48
C LYS A 276 1.96 -2.54 -16.39
N ILE A 277 1.09 -1.75 -15.75
CA ILE A 277 0.25 -2.27 -14.67
C ILE A 277 -0.74 -3.28 -15.23
N CYS A 278 -0.71 -4.49 -14.67
CA CYS A 278 -1.58 -5.59 -15.07
C CYS A 278 -2.53 -5.98 -13.94
N ASN A 279 -2.04 -5.96 -12.71
CA ASN A 279 -2.75 -6.50 -11.56
C ASN A 279 -3.04 -5.41 -10.54
N PHE A 280 -4.30 -5.23 -10.21
CA PHE A 280 -4.75 -4.29 -9.21
C PHE A 280 -5.61 -4.97 -8.15
N THR A 281 -5.31 -4.71 -6.88
CA THR A 281 -6.13 -5.14 -5.75
C THR A 281 -6.58 -3.92 -4.94
N SER A 282 -7.88 -3.73 -4.82
CA SER A 282 -8.48 -2.75 -3.91
C SER A 282 -9.11 -3.44 -2.70
N VAL A 283 -8.81 -2.94 -1.51
CA VAL A 283 -9.48 -3.35 -0.26
C VAL A 283 -10.05 -2.10 0.40
N GLY A 284 -11.38 -1.98 0.41
CA GLY A 284 -12.09 -0.78 0.85
C GLY A 284 -12.45 0.18 -0.30
N ILE A 285 -13.02 1.33 0.05
CA ILE A 285 -13.55 2.31 -0.91
C ILE A 285 -12.71 3.59 -0.88
N PHE A 286 -12.28 4.06 -2.05
CA PHE A 286 -11.49 5.28 -2.24
C PHE A 286 -11.56 5.73 -3.71
N SER A 287 -11.27 6.99 -3.97
CA SER A 287 -11.24 7.50 -5.35
C SER A 287 -9.93 7.11 -6.04
N ILE A 288 -10.05 6.53 -7.23
CA ILE A 288 -8.92 6.07 -8.03
C ILE A 288 -9.18 6.31 -9.51
N SER A 289 -8.13 6.63 -10.26
CA SER A 289 -8.15 6.64 -11.72
C SER A 289 -6.85 6.07 -12.27
N PHE A 290 -6.98 5.36 -13.39
CA PHE A 290 -5.85 4.93 -14.19
C PHE A 290 -5.77 5.84 -15.41
N GLY A 291 -4.55 6.18 -15.83
CA GLY A 291 -4.32 6.82 -17.12
C GLY A 291 -4.62 5.85 -18.27
N SER A 292 -3.76 5.81 -19.29
CA SER A 292 -3.90 4.91 -20.45
C SER A 292 -3.58 3.43 -20.16
N SER A 293 -3.62 3.00 -18.89
CA SER A 293 -3.25 1.66 -18.47
C SER A 293 -4.34 0.62 -18.77
N GLN A 294 -3.95 -0.53 -19.32
CA GLN A 294 -4.86 -1.66 -19.53
C GLN A 294 -4.73 -2.67 -18.38
N LEU A 295 -5.74 -2.72 -17.53
CA LEU A 295 -5.77 -3.68 -16.43
C LEU A 295 -6.11 -5.07 -16.96
N GLU A 296 -5.39 -6.08 -16.48
CA GLU A 296 -5.71 -7.48 -16.77
C GLU A 296 -6.53 -8.08 -15.65
N ASN A 297 -6.02 -8.03 -14.42
CA ASN A 297 -6.66 -8.61 -13.24
C ASN A 297 -6.99 -7.52 -12.22
N VAL A 298 -8.27 -7.42 -11.88
CA VAL A 298 -8.77 -6.54 -10.82
C VAL A 298 -9.42 -7.39 -9.73
N HIS A 299 -8.89 -7.31 -8.53
CA HIS A 299 -9.50 -7.91 -7.34
C HIS A 299 -10.04 -6.82 -6.43
N VAL A 300 -11.33 -6.88 -6.14
CA VAL A 300 -11.99 -5.91 -5.28
C VAL A 300 -12.55 -6.60 -4.05
N LYS A 301 -12.17 -6.05 -2.90
CA LYS A 301 -12.57 -6.51 -1.57
C LYS A 301 -13.15 -5.36 -0.77
N LEU A 302 -14.20 -5.61 0.00
CA LEU A 302 -14.70 -4.65 0.97
C LEU A 302 -14.40 -5.11 2.41
N TRP A 303 -14.25 -4.15 3.31
CA TRP A 303 -14.21 -4.45 4.74
C TRP A 303 -15.63 -4.77 5.21
N GLU A 304 -15.75 -5.83 6.01
CA GLU A 304 -17.00 -6.15 6.69
C GLU A 304 -17.34 -5.01 7.66
N ARG A 305 -18.49 -4.35 7.44
CA ARG A 305 -18.93 -3.23 8.27
C ARG A 305 -20.23 -3.56 8.98
N THR A 306 -20.12 -3.83 10.28
CA THR A 306 -21.23 -4.26 11.14
C THR A 306 -21.97 -3.11 11.85
N ARG A 307 -21.57 -1.83 11.69
CA ARG A 307 -22.02 -0.73 12.58
C ARG A 307 -22.51 0.57 11.90
N CYS A 308 -22.83 0.60 10.61
CA CYS A 308 -23.34 1.82 9.95
C CYS A 308 -24.87 1.79 9.77
N ARG A 309 -25.55 2.95 9.92
CA ARG A 309 -26.98 3.10 9.58
C ARG A 309 -27.20 2.81 8.08
N ALA A 310 -28.31 2.16 7.73
CA ALA A 310 -28.59 1.66 6.38
C ALA A 310 -28.47 2.71 5.25
N TRP A 311 -29.01 3.91 5.43
CA TRP A 311 -28.93 4.96 4.38
C TRP A 311 -27.52 5.53 4.20
N LYS A 312 -26.74 5.67 5.28
CA LYS A 312 -25.31 6.06 5.20
C LYS A 312 -24.48 4.96 4.55
N LEU A 313 -24.87 3.70 4.75
CA LEU A 313 -24.23 2.55 4.13
C LEU A 313 -24.51 2.52 2.62
N LYS A 314 -25.75 2.79 2.19
CA LYS A 314 -26.11 2.93 0.77
C LYS A 314 -25.28 4.02 0.08
N GLN A 315 -25.23 5.23 0.65
CA GLN A 315 -24.42 6.33 0.12
C GLN A 315 -22.92 5.98 0.07
N TYR A 316 -22.42 5.25 1.07
CA TYR A 316 -21.04 4.76 1.09
C TYR A 316 -20.77 3.78 -0.06
N TYR A 317 -21.67 2.83 -0.30
CA TYR A 317 -21.57 1.90 -1.42
C TYR A 317 -21.75 2.59 -2.78
N CYS A 318 -22.51 3.68 -2.90
CA CYS A 318 -22.58 4.43 -4.17
C CYS A 318 -21.21 4.97 -4.60
N ARG A 319 -20.33 5.32 -3.66
CA ARG A 319 -18.95 5.76 -3.96
C ARG A 319 -18.09 4.65 -4.56
N PHE A 320 -18.53 3.41 -4.47
CA PHE A 320 -17.85 2.28 -5.09
C PHE A 320 -18.04 2.26 -6.61
N LEU A 321 -19.17 2.79 -7.12
CA LEU A 321 -19.47 2.81 -8.55
C LEU A 321 -18.46 3.68 -9.32
N SER A 322 -17.95 4.76 -8.72
CA SER A 322 -16.90 5.58 -9.34
C SER A 322 -15.57 4.82 -9.47
N MET A 323 -15.27 3.86 -8.58
CA MET A 323 -14.09 3.00 -8.72
C MET A 323 -14.22 2.08 -9.94
N PHE A 324 -15.42 1.57 -10.23
CA PHE A 324 -15.64 0.67 -11.35
C PHE A 324 -15.43 1.34 -12.71
N LEU A 325 -15.72 2.64 -12.82
CA LEU A 325 -15.35 3.43 -14.00
C LEU A 325 -13.85 3.34 -14.27
N ALA A 326 -13.02 3.42 -13.23
CA ALA A 326 -11.57 3.32 -13.35
C ALA A 326 -11.08 1.91 -13.72
N PHE A 327 -11.91 0.88 -13.53
CA PHE A 327 -11.57 -0.52 -13.83
C PHE A 327 -12.11 -0.98 -15.19
N GLY A 328 -12.68 -0.08 -16.00
CA GLY A 328 -13.39 -0.45 -17.23
C GLY A 328 -12.58 -1.24 -18.26
N SER A 329 -11.24 -1.11 -18.24
CA SER A 329 -10.32 -1.84 -19.13
C SER A 329 -10.02 -3.28 -18.69
N ALA A 330 -10.47 -3.70 -17.51
CA ALA A 330 -10.16 -5.00 -16.90
C ALA A 330 -10.64 -6.20 -17.73
N LYS A 331 -9.80 -7.24 -17.82
CA LYS A 331 -10.15 -8.53 -18.45
C LYS A 331 -10.73 -9.53 -17.45
N ILE A 332 -10.23 -9.52 -16.22
CA ILE A 332 -10.64 -10.40 -15.15
C ILE A 332 -11.02 -9.53 -13.96
N LEU A 333 -12.28 -9.59 -13.55
CA LEU A 333 -12.78 -8.89 -12.37
C LEU A 333 -13.15 -9.93 -11.33
N SER A 334 -12.67 -9.78 -10.10
CA SER A 334 -12.96 -10.70 -9.01
C SER A 334 -13.44 -9.97 -7.77
N PHE A 335 -14.46 -10.54 -7.12
CA PHE A 335 -15.11 -9.94 -5.96
C PHE A 335 -15.03 -10.87 -4.75
N ASP A 336 -15.05 -10.26 -3.57
CA ASP A 336 -15.36 -10.95 -2.32
C ASP A 336 -16.87 -10.95 -2.02
N SER A 337 -17.29 -11.74 -1.03
CA SER A 337 -18.70 -11.87 -0.65
C SER A 337 -19.29 -10.52 -0.23
N GLU A 338 -18.52 -9.69 0.49
CA GLU A 338 -18.98 -8.39 0.96
C GLU A 338 -19.21 -7.40 -0.19
N THR A 339 -18.38 -7.46 -1.24
CA THR A 339 -18.59 -6.67 -2.45
C THR A 339 -19.90 -7.01 -3.15
N ILE A 340 -20.24 -8.30 -3.27
CA ILE A 340 -21.51 -8.72 -3.89
C ILE A 340 -22.71 -8.27 -3.05
N LYS A 341 -22.64 -8.39 -1.73
CA LYS A 341 -23.68 -7.88 -0.81
C LYS A 341 -23.85 -6.36 -0.92
N ALA A 342 -22.74 -5.63 -1.03
CA ALA A 342 -22.75 -4.18 -1.21
C ALA A 342 -23.45 -3.79 -2.52
N LEU A 343 -23.11 -4.43 -3.64
CA LEU A 343 -23.78 -4.20 -4.94
C LEU A 343 -25.28 -4.51 -4.87
N SER A 344 -25.65 -5.58 -4.17
CA SER A 344 -27.06 -5.96 -3.94
C SER A 344 -27.84 -4.88 -3.21
N THR A 345 -27.20 -4.22 -2.24
CA THR A 345 -27.78 -3.13 -1.46
C THR A 345 -28.06 -1.86 -2.29
N ILE A 346 -27.30 -1.63 -3.37
CA ILE A 346 -27.45 -0.49 -4.28
C ILE A 346 -28.01 -0.90 -5.65
N SER A 347 -28.69 -2.05 -5.74
CA SER A 347 -29.16 -2.62 -6.99
C SER A 347 -30.13 -1.71 -7.77
N ASP A 348 -30.93 -0.91 -7.08
CA ASP A 348 -31.83 0.09 -7.67
C ASP A 348 -31.08 1.22 -8.39
N ILE A 349 -29.91 1.60 -7.87
CA ILE A 349 -29.02 2.61 -8.47
C ILE A 349 -28.22 1.98 -9.61
N VAL A 350 -27.69 0.78 -9.38
CA VAL A 350 -26.94 0.00 -10.39
C VAL A 350 -27.79 -0.25 -11.63
N ALA A 351 -29.09 -0.49 -11.48
CA ALA A 351 -30.01 -0.69 -12.60
C ALA A 351 -30.13 0.53 -13.54
N GLN A 352 -29.83 1.73 -13.04
CA GLN A 352 -29.87 2.98 -13.81
C GLN A 352 -28.52 3.29 -14.49
N CYS A 353 -27.46 2.55 -14.17
CA CYS A 353 -26.13 2.78 -14.68
C CYS A 353 -25.81 1.88 -15.88
N GLY A 354 -25.11 2.44 -16.87
CA GLY A 354 -24.49 1.66 -17.94
C GLY A 354 -23.30 0.84 -17.43
N SER A 355 -23.01 -0.28 -18.08
CA SER A 355 -21.87 -1.13 -17.74
C SER A 355 -20.55 -0.40 -18.01
N PRO A 356 -19.65 -0.27 -17.01
CA PRO A 356 -18.36 0.40 -17.21
C PRO A 356 -17.29 -0.51 -17.82
N PHE A 357 -17.55 -1.82 -17.91
CA PHE A 357 -16.58 -2.80 -18.37
C PHE A 357 -16.75 -3.12 -19.85
N SER A 358 -15.77 -2.72 -20.67
CA SER A 358 -15.80 -2.91 -22.13
C SER A 358 -14.91 -4.05 -22.65
N ASN A 359 -14.03 -4.59 -21.81
CA ASN A 359 -13.03 -5.59 -22.19
C ASN A 359 -13.05 -6.85 -21.30
N LEU A 360 -14.12 -7.06 -20.53
CA LEU A 360 -14.21 -8.13 -19.56
C LEU A 360 -14.31 -9.49 -20.26
N LYS A 361 -13.52 -10.45 -19.80
CA LYS A 361 -13.57 -11.86 -20.23
C LYS A 361 -14.17 -12.75 -19.14
N TYR A 362 -13.78 -12.50 -17.89
CA TYR A 362 -14.18 -13.32 -16.76
C TYR A 362 -14.59 -12.46 -15.57
N LEU A 363 -15.76 -12.75 -15.01
CA LEU A 363 -16.18 -12.29 -13.69
C LEU A 363 -16.02 -13.46 -12.70
N LYS A 364 -15.07 -13.36 -11.78
CA LYS A 364 -14.79 -14.38 -10.78
C LYS A 364 -15.56 -14.12 -9.49
N LEU A 365 -16.42 -15.04 -9.13
CA LEU A 365 -17.17 -15.00 -7.87
C LEU A 365 -16.39 -15.69 -6.73
N PRO A 366 -16.69 -15.35 -5.47
CA PRO A 366 -16.16 -16.06 -4.31
C PRO A 366 -16.49 -17.55 -4.40
N GLU A 367 -15.60 -18.38 -3.85
CA GLU A 367 -15.84 -19.82 -3.80
C GLU A 367 -17.11 -20.14 -2.98
N GLY A 368 -17.98 -21.00 -3.51
CA GLY A 368 -19.28 -21.30 -2.92
C GLY A 368 -20.40 -20.28 -3.20
N CYS A 369 -20.11 -19.20 -3.94
CA CYS A 369 -21.12 -18.26 -4.40
C CYS A 369 -21.73 -18.74 -5.72
N GLU A 370 -23.04 -18.98 -5.73
CA GLU A 370 -23.78 -19.29 -6.95
C GLU A 370 -24.05 -18.03 -7.79
N GLU A 371 -24.12 -18.19 -9.10
CA GLU A 371 -24.50 -17.12 -10.02
C GLU A 371 -25.91 -16.56 -9.73
N SER A 372 -26.79 -17.40 -9.18
CA SER A 372 -28.16 -17.07 -8.78
C SER A 372 -28.25 -15.92 -7.76
N ILE A 373 -27.18 -15.66 -7.01
CA ILE A 373 -27.11 -14.59 -6.01
C ILE A 373 -27.04 -13.20 -6.66
N ILE A 374 -26.57 -13.12 -7.91
CA ILE A 374 -26.45 -11.86 -8.64
C ILE A 374 -27.77 -11.57 -9.37
N CYS A 375 -28.50 -10.55 -8.91
CA CYS A 375 -29.73 -10.15 -9.57
C CYS A 375 -29.48 -9.62 -11.00
N GLY A 376 -30.50 -9.70 -11.85
CA GLY A 376 -30.40 -9.34 -13.27
C GLY A 376 -29.84 -7.93 -13.51
N SER A 377 -30.19 -6.95 -12.68
CA SER A 377 -29.68 -5.57 -12.78
C SER A 377 -28.16 -5.49 -12.54
N ILE A 378 -27.63 -6.22 -11.56
CA ILE A 378 -26.19 -6.26 -11.29
C ILE A 378 -25.47 -7.01 -12.40
N LYS A 379 -26.02 -8.14 -12.85
CA LYS A 379 -25.45 -8.90 -13.97
C LYS A 379 -25.37 -8.05 -15.23
N SER A 380 -26.45 -7.32 -15.55
CA SER A 380 -26.51 -6.36 -16.65
C SER A 380 -25.44 -5.28 -16.52
N TYR A 381 -25.32 -4.66 -15.34
CA TYR A 381 -24.31 -3.62 -15.10
C TYR A 381 -22.86 -4.13 -15.18
N LEU A 382 -22.59 -5.38 -14.80
CA LEU A 382 -21.23 -5.92 -14.84
C LEU A 382 -20.83 -6.46 -16.22
N LEU A 383 -21.79 -7.00 -17.00
CA LEU A 383 -21.49 -7.79 -18.21
C LEU A 383 -21.95 -7.15 -19.52
N ASN A 384 -22.94 -6.24 -19.54
CA ASN A 384 -23.52 -5.78 -20.81
C ASN A 384 -22.53 -5.02 -21.69
N GLY A 385 -21.51 -4.38 -21.12
CA GLY A 385 -20.45 -3.74 -21.91
C GLY A 385 -19.48 -4.75 -22.55
N SER A 386 -19.53 -6.02 -22.14
CA SER A 386 -18.67 -7.11 -22.59
C SER A 386 -19.51 -8.38 -22.81
N PRO A 387 -20.29 -8.48 -23.89
CA PRO A 387 -21.28 -9.55 -24.09
C PRO A 387 -20.68 -10.96 -24.19
N ARG A 388 -19.36 -11.07 -24.38
CA ARG A 388 -18.63 -12.35 -24.41
C ARG A 388 -18.07 -12.75 -23.04
N ALA A 389 -18.22 -11.91 -22.02
CA ALA A 389 -17.75 -12.18 -20.67
C ALA A 389 -18.54 -13.34 -20.05
N THR A 390 -17.85 -14.17 -19.27
CA THR A 390 -18.45 -15.31 -18.57
C THR A 390 -18.21 -15.22 -17.07
N ILE A 391 -19.17 -15.73 -16.29
CA ILE A 391 -19.04 -15.83 -14.84
C ILE A 391 -18.34 -17.15 -14.51
N ILE A 392 -17.31 -17.10 -13.67
CA ILE A 392 -16.55 -18.28 -13.24
C ILE A 392 -16.47 -18.33 -11.72
N THR A 393 -16.52 -19.54 -11.16
CA THR A 393 -16.27 -19.79 -9.73
C THR A 393 -14.90 -20.43 -9.50
N LYS A 394 -14.34 -21.09 -10.53
CA LYS A 394 -12.97 -21.63 -10.57
C LYS A 394 -12.36 -21.31 -11.94
N THR A 395 -11.14 -20.79 -11.96
CA THR A 395 -10.40 -20.55 -13.20
C THR A 395 -10.04 -21.89 -13.85
N PRO A 396 -10.24 -22.08 -15.17
CA PRO A 396 -9.60 -23.17 -15.88
C PRO A 396 -8.09 -23.03 -15.69
N GLN A 397 -7.43 -24.06 -15.16
CA GLN A 397 -5.98 -24.06 -15.02
C GLN A 397 -5.35 -24.03 -16.41
N VAL A 398 -4.79 -22.89 -16.80
CA VAL A 398 -3.73 -22.89 -17.81
C VAL A 398 -2.44 -23.06 -17.02
N ALA A 399 -1.75 -24.18 -17.26
CA ALA A 399 -0.50 -24.55 -16.61
C ALA A 399 0.50 -23.38 -16.64
N GLU A 400 1.13 -23.12 -15.49
CA GLU A 400 2.38 -22.37 -15.42
C GLU A 400 3.41 -23.03 -16.33
N VAL A 401 3.62 -22.48 -17.52
CA VAL A 401 4.78 -22.84 -18.35
C VAL A 401 5.92 -21.92 -17.96
N ALA A 402 6.93 -22.52 -17.34
CA ALA A 402 8.21 -21.93 -17.05
C ALA A 402 8.81 -21.27 -18.30
N PHE A 403 9.22 -20.00 -18.19
CA PHE A 403 10.03 -19.35 -19.21
C PHE A 403 11.47 -19.87 -19.10
N SER A 404 11.83 -20.84 -19.94
CA SER A 404 13.23 -21.13 -20.29
C SER A 404 13.58 -20.46 -21.61
N ALA A 405 14.75 -19.83 -21.63
CA ALA A 405 15.34 -19.13 -22.76
C ALA A 405 15.51 -20.02 -24.01
N ALA A 406 15.23 -19.44 -25.18
CA ALA A 406 15.91 -19.79 -26.42
C ALA A 406 15.92 -18.58 -27.38
N VAL A 407 17.06 -18.45 -28.03
CA VAL A 407 17.53 -17.38 -28.92
C VAL A 407 17.15 -17.69 -30.37
N GLY A 408 16.96 -16.64 -31.18
CA GLY A 408 16.99 -16.65 -32.66
C GLY A 408 15.60 -16.64 -33.29
N GLY A 409 15.29 -15.84 -34.31
CA GLY A 409 16.05 -14.89 -35.12
C GLY A 409 15.08 -14.21 -36.11
N ASP A 410 15.63 -13.19 -36.78
CA ASP A 410 15.07 -12.29 -37.81
C ASP A 410 13.78 -12.63 -38.56
N GLY A 411 13.04 -11.55 -38.86
CA GLY A 411 11.95 -11.53 -39.85
C GLY A 411 11.35 -10.14 -40.00
N ASP A 412 11.95 -9.37 -40.91
CA ASP A 412 11.63 -8.00 -41.33
C ASP A 412 10.15 -7.77 -41.68
N GLY A 413 9.61 -6.58 -41.39
CA GLY A 413 8.17 -6.34 -41.48
C GLY A 413 7.73 -4.88 -41.36
N GLN A 414 8.32 -4.01 -42.19
CA GLN A 414 7.70 -2.85 -42.83
C GLN A 414 6.81 -1.89 -41.98
N VAL A 415 7.43 -0.77 -41.63
CA VAL A 415 6.85 0.49 -41.17
C VAL A 415 5.66 0.93 -42.04
N ARG A 416 4.51 1.14 -41.40
CA ARG A 416 3.50 2.12 -41.85
C ARG A 416 3.23 3.11 -40.73
N SER A 417 3.83 4.27 -40.89
CA SER A 417 3.59 5.50 -40.16
C SER A 417 2.18 6.02 -40.45
N SER A 418 1.30 6.04 -39.45
CA SER A 418 0.12 6.92 -39.44
C SER A 418 0.18 7.77 -38.17
N ARG A 419 0.72 8.99 -38.34
CA ARG A 419 0.54 10.10 -37.40
C ARG A 419 -0.95 10.44 -37.37
N GLU A 420 -1.59 10.23 -36.23
CA GLU A 420 -2.77 11.00 -35.83
C GLU A 420 -2.32 11.92 -34.69
N ASP A 421 -1.96 13.14 -35.08
CA ASP A 421 -1.71 14.27 -34.19
C ASP A 421 -3.10 14.84 -33.83
N GLY A 422 -3.58 14.58 -32.62
CA GLY A 422 -4.90 15.03 -32.17
C GLY A 422 -4.90 16.55 -31.92
N ASP A 423 -5.86 17.24 -32.53
CA ASP A 423 -6.06 18.69 -32.54
C ASP A 423 -5.99 19.35 -31.15
N THR A 424 -4.94 20.12 -30.92
CA THR A 424 -4.78 20.94 -29.70
C THR A 424 -4.34 22.35 -30.06
N GLY A 425 -5.00 23.35 -29.47
CA GLY A 425 -4.65 24.77 -29.60
C GLY A 425 -3.81 25.26 -28.42
N LEU A 426 -3.19 26.44 -28.57
CA LEU A 426 -2.49 27.11 -27.47
C LEU A 426 -3.29 28.34 -27.04
N TRP A 427 -3.63 28.41 -25.75
CA TRP A 427 -4.24 29.59 -25.14
C TRP A 427 -3.32 30.11 -24.03
N GLN A 428 -2.79 31.33 -24.21
CA GLN A 428 -1.78 31.96 -23.34
C GLN A 428 -0.59 31.05 -22.95
N GLY A 429 -0.10 30.24 -23.90
CA GLY A 429 1.04 29.34 -23.69
C GLY A 429 0.68 27.98 -23.05
N HIS A 430 -0.62 27.71 -22.83
CA HIS A 430 -1.13 26.43 -22.35
C HIS A 430 -1.81 25.64 -23.47
N LYS A 431 -1.53 24.33 -23.55
CA LYS A 431 -2.15 23.42 -24.51
C LYS A 431 -3.62 23.21 -24.10
N VAL A 432 -4.59 23.43 -24.97
CA VAL A 432 -6.03 23.20 -24.71
C VAL A 432 -6.65 22.54 -25.95
N ASN A 433 -7.86 21.99 -25.85
CA ASN A 433 -8.54 21.52 -27.07
C ASN A 433 -8.76 22.71 -28.00
N SER A 434 -8.51 22.54 -29.31
CA SER A 434 -8.57 23.63 -30.29
C SER A 434 -9.94 24.34 -30.31
N GLU A 435 -11.02 23.57 -30.14
CA GLU A 435 -12.40 24.05 -30.02
C GLU A 435 -12.64 25.00 -28.83
N PHE A 436 -11.83 24.93 -27.78
CA PHE A 436 -12.01 25.71 -26.55
C PHE A 436 -11.24 27.03 -26.52
N VAL A 437 -10.29 27.25 -27.43
CA VAL A 437 -9.50 28.49 -27.49
C VAL A 437 -10.41 29.71 -27.64
N GLY A 438 -11.38 29.65 -28.57
CA GLY A 438 -12.33 30.75 -28.80
C GLY A 438 -13.28 30.98 -27.61
N LEU A 439 -13.66 29.93 -26.90
CA LEU A 439 -14.47 30.04 -25.69
C LEU A 439 -13.71 30.73 -24.55
N LEU A 440 -12.43 30.37 -24.36
CA LEU A 440 -11.57 31.00 -23.35
C LEU A 440 -11.33 32.48 -23.63
N ASP A 441 -11.11 32.85 -24.91
CA ASP A 441 -10.98 34.25 -25.30
C ASP A 441 -12.25 35.06 -25.03
N LEU A 442 -13.42 34.46 -25.29
CA LEU A 442 -14.71 35.08 -25.01
C LEU A 442 -14.93 35.27 -23.49
N ILE A 443 -14.61 34.26 -22.67
CA ILE A 443 -14.72 34.33 -21.22
C ILE A 443 -13.75 35.39 -20.67
N MET A 444 -12.50 35.41 -21.12
CA MET A 444 -11.51 36.39 -20.69
C MET A 444 -11.92 37.82 -21.06
N LYS A 445 -12.50 38.02 -22.24
CA LYS A 445 -12.97 39.34 -22.68
C LYS A 445 -14.18 39.84 -21.89
N LYS A 446 -15.12 38.95 -21.56
CA LYS A 446 -16.41 39.31 -20.96
C LYS A 446 -16.43 39.25 -19.43
N TYR A 447 -15.62 38.37 -18.85
CA TYR A 447 -15.52 38.07 -17.42
C TYR A 447 -14.05 37.83 -17.02
N PRO A 448 -13.16 38.83 -17.20
CA PRO A 448 -11.72 38.68 -16.93
C PRO A 448 -11.42 38.24 -15.49
N GLU A 449 -12.27 38.61 -14.52
CA GLU A 449 -12.17 38.21 -13.12
C GLU A 449 -12.18 36.69 -12.90
N THR A 450 -12.72 35.93 -13.86
CA THR A 450 -12.75 34.45 -13.83
C THR A 450 -11.35 33.87 -13.58
N PHE A 451 -10.30 34.53 -14.09
CA PHE A 451 -8.92 34.07 -14.04
C PHE A 451 -8.05 34.79 -12.99
N GLU A 452 -8.63 35.66 -12.15
CA GLU A 452 -7.87 36.51 -11.22
C GLU A 452 -7.00 35.72 -10.21
N TYR A 453 -7.45 34.53 -9.80
CA TYR A 453 -6.72 33.62 -8.89
C TYR A 453 -6.14 32.40 -9.61
N PHE A 454 -6.22 32.38 -10.94
CA PHE A 454 -5.58 31.35 -11.74
C PHE A 454 -4.07 31.61 -11.74
N THR A 455 -3.36 30.98 -10.80
CA THR A 455 -1.91 31.18 -10.60
C THR A 455 -1.11 30.23 -11.48
N THR A 456 -0.32 30.79 -12.41
CA THR A 456 0.46 30.03 -13.41
C THR A 456 1.90 29.71 -12.99
N ASN A 457 2.39 30.31 -11.89
CA ASN A 457 3.81 30.30 -11.54
C ASN A 457 4.27 29.15 -10.63
N THR A 458 3.35 28.40 -10.01
CA THR A 458 3.66 27.27 -9.10
C THR A 458 3.04 25.94 -9.52
N GLU A 459 2.19 25.94 -10.55
CA GLU A 459 1.48 24.77 -11.04
C GLU A 459 2.08 24.27 -12.36
N SER A 460 2.05 22.95 -12.61
CA SER A 460 2.58 22.39 -13.86
C SER A 460 1.73 22.84 -15.05
N LYS A 461 2.35 23.11 -16.21
CA LYS A 461 1.64 23.56 -17.43
C LYS A 461 0.48 22.62 -17.83
N LEU A 462 0.61 21.33 -17.54
CA LEU A 462 -0.41 20.30 -17.79
C LEU A 462 -1.61 20.43 -16.84
N PHE A 463 -1.40 20.86 -15.60
CA PHE A 463 -2.47 21.09 -14.63
C PHE A 463 -3.29 22.34 -14.99
N CYS A 464 -2.61 23.40 -15.44
CA CYS A 464 -3.26 24.58 -16.00
C CYS A 464 -4.13 24.21 -17.22
N THR A 465 -3.59 23.41 -18.15
CA THR A 465 -4.33 22.85 -19.28
C THR A 465 -5.61 22.14 -18.86
N MET A 466 -5.54 21.28 -17.84
CA MET A 466 -6.69 20.50 -17.38
C MET A 466 -7.77 21.38 -16.73
N LYS A 467 -7.36 22.33 -15.88
CA LYS A 467 -8.27 23.31 -15.28
C LYS A 467 -9.00 24.12 -16.36
N LEU A 468 -8.28 24.58 -17.39
CA LEU A 468 -8.85 25.31 -18.52
C LEU A 468 -9.83 24.45 -19.32
N ASN A 469 -9.48 23.20 -19.62
CA ASN A 469 -10.39 22.28 -20.31
C ASN A 469 -11.65 21.99 -19.47
N MET A 470 -11.53 21.77 -18.15
CA MET A 470 -12.68 21.56 -17.27
C MET A 470 -13.60 22.78 -17.19
N LEU A 471 -13.03 23.99 -17.12
CA LEU A 471 -13.80 25.23 -17.21
C LEU A 471 -14.58 25.27 -18.53
N CYS A 472 -13.91 24.99 -19.65
CA CYS A 472 -14.52 25.03 -20.97
C CYS A 472 -15.62 23.99 -21.15
N THR A 473 -15.37 22.73 -20.80
CA THR A 473 -16.38 21.68 -20.89
C THR A 473 -17.60 21.98 -20.01
N SER A 474 -17.39 22.53 -18.81
CA SER A 474 -18.49 22.89 -17.91
C SER A 474 -19.31 24.08 -18.43
N VAL A 475 -18.64 25.09 -18.99
CA VAL A 475 -19.31 26.26 -19.59
C VAL A 475 -20.02 25.89 -20.89
N ASP A 476 -19.40 25.06 -21.73
CA ASP A 476 -19.97 24.58 -22.98
C ASP A 476 -21.21 23.71 -22.72
N ALA A 477 -21.10 22.75 -21.78
CA ALA A 477 -22.23 21.93 -21.35
C ALA A 477 -23.38 22.79 -20.80
N PHE A 478 -23.08 23.78 -19.94
CA PHE A 478 -24.10 24.67 -19.39
C PHE A 478 -24.74 25.58 -20.44
N SER A 479 -23.96 26.09 -21.39
CA SER A 479 -24.47 27.02 -22.42
C SER A 479 -25.35 26.34 -23.48
N LYS A 480 -25.25 25.02 -23.63
CA LYS A 480 -26.08 24.20 -24.53
C LYS A 480 -27.43 23.79 -23.94
N ILE A 481 -27.68 24.06 -22.66
CA ILE A 481 -28.93 23.68 -22.00
C ILE A 481 -30.05 24.63 -22.42
N SER A 482 -31.13 24.08 -22.96
CA SER A 482 -32.35 24.84 -23.26
C SER A 482 -33.03 25.25 -21.96
N THR A 483 -33.40 26.52 -21.83
CA THR A 483 -34.08 27.07 -20.64
C THR A 483 -35.46 26.45 -20.37
N THR A 484 -36.02 25.70 -21.33
CA THR A 484 -37.32 25.03 -21.23
C THR A 484 -37.25 23.60 -20.67
N GLU A 485 -36.06 23.00 -20.55
CA GLU A 485 -35.86 21.59 -20.17
C GLU A 485 -35.16 21.43 -18.81
N VAL A 486 -34.92 22.52 -18.10
CA VAL A 486 -34.18 22.52 -16.83
C VAL A 486 -35.11 22.18 -15.66
N ASP A 487 -34.80 21.10 -14.94
CA ASP A 487 -35.46 20.75 -13.67
C ASP A 487 -34.59 21.11 -12.44
N ASP A 488 -35.20 21.05 -11.25
CA ASP A 488 -34.52 21.37 -9.97
C ASP A 488 -33.30 20.48 -9.70
N LYS A 489 -33.28 19.26 -10.23
CA LYS A 489 -32.16 18.32 -10.08
C LYS A 489 -30.97 18.80 -10.92
N MET A 490 -31.20 19.19 -12.18
CA MET A 490 -30.17 19.75 -13.05
C MET A 490 -29.62 21.06 -12.49
N VAL A 491 -30.46 21.92 -11.91
CA VAL A 491 -30.00 23.14 -11.22
C VAL A 491 -29.05 22.80 -10.07
N THR A 492 -29.40 21.80 -9.26
CA THR A 492 -28.57 21.35 -8.13
C THR A 492 -27.24 20.78 -8.61
N GLU A 493 -27.24 19.98 -9.68
CA GLU A 493 -26.01 19.41 -10.28
C GLU A 493 -25.07 20.51 -10.80
N HIS A 494 -25.58 21.53 -11.48
CA HIS A 494 -24.76 22.65 -11.96
C HIS A 494 -24.21 23.52 -10.83
N LYS A 495 -24.96 23.71 -9.73
CA LYS A 495 -24.45 24.40 -8.52
C LYS A 495 -23.24 23.65 -7.92
N VAL A 496 -23.25 22.32 -7.95
CA VAL A 496 -22.11 21.51 -7.51
C VAL A 496 -20.91 21.70 -8.44
N VAL A 497 -21.11 21.61 -9.77
CA VAL A 497 -20.03 21.81 -10.76
C VAL A 497 -19.39 23.19 -10.61
N PHE A 498 -20.18 24.25 -10.43
CA PHE A 498 -19.65 25.60 -10.23
C PHE A 498 -18.86 25.75 -8.91
N SER A 499 -19.30 25.06 -7.86
CA SER A 499 -18.58 25.02 -6.58
C SER A 499 -17.22 24.33 -6.73
N GLU A 500 -17.13 23.28 -7.56
CA GLU A 500 -15.85 22.62 -7.87
C GLU A 500 -14.94 23.52 -8.72
N LEU A 501 -15.47 24.24 -9.71
CA LEU A 501 -14.69 25.22 -10.49
C LEU A 501 -14.12 26.35 -9.61
N GLN A 502 -14.87 26.81 -8.60
CA GLN A 502 -14.37 27.79 -7.62
C GLN A 502 -13.22 27.23 -6.79
N LYS A 503 -13.28 25.96 -6.37
CA LYS A 503 -12.16 25.29 -5.67
C LYS A 503 -10.92 25.16 -6.55
N LEU A 504 -11.09 25.09 -7.87
CA LEU A 504 -9.99 25.08 -8.84
C LEU A 504 -9.37 26.47 -9.08
N GLY A 505 -9.93 27.52 -8.47
CA GLY A 505 -9.43 28.89 -8.53
C GLY A 505 -10.16 29.79 -9.54
N PHE A 506 -11.27 29.33 -10.15
CA PHE A 506 -12.03 30.15 -11.10
C PHE A 506 -13.16 30.93 -10.42
N LYS A 507 -13.22 32.24 -10.65
CA LYS A 507 -14.37 33.06 -10.20
C LYS A 507 -15.54 32.96 -11.17
N VAL A 508 -16.36 31.92 -11.00
CA VAL A 508 -17.53 31.65 -11.88
C VAL A 508 -18.87 32.21 -11.36
N ASN A 509 -18.85 33.32 -10.63
CA ASN A 509 -20.07 33.91 -10.04
C ASN A 509 -21.10 34.36 -11.08
N TRP A 510 -20.66 34.67 -12.29
CA TRP A 510 -21.53 35.01 -13.42
C TRP A 510 -22.34 33.81 -13.92
N LEU A 511 -21.78 32.59 -13.87
CA LEU A 511 -22.51 31.34 -14.16
C LEU A 511 -23.57 31.05 -13.11
N ALA A 512 -23.20 31.19 -11.83
CA ALA A 512 -24.15 31.03 -10.71
C ALA A 512 -25.29 32.04 -10.79
N SER A 513 -25.00 33.29 -11.17
CA SER A 513 -26.01 34.33 -11.37
C SER A 513 -26.95 33.99 -12.53
N HIS A 514 -26.42 33.46 -13.64
CA HIS A 514 -27.22 33.02 -14.78
C HIS A 514 -28.13 31.84 -14.43
N LEU A 515 -27.60 30.85 -13.71
CA LEU A 515 -28.38 29.69 -13.23
C LEU A 515 -29.49 30.11 -12.26
N ASN A 516 -29.23 31.05 -11.35
CA ASN A 516 -30.24 31.59 -10.44
C ASN A 516 -31.33 32.41 -11.16
N CYS A 517 -31.08 32.91 -12.38
CA CYS A 517 -32.10 33.52 -13.22
C CYS A 517 -33.00 32.45 -13.87
N ILE A 518 -32.41 31.33 -14.30
CA ILE A 518 -33.17 30.18 -14.84
C ILE A 518 -34.05 29.55 -13.75
N GLU A 519 -33.52 29.31 -12.56
CA GLU A 519 -34.24 28.78 -11.39
C GLU A 519 -35.45 29.65 -11.01
N ARG A 520 -35.30 30.98 -11.07
CA ARG A 520 -36.40 31.93 -10.85
C ARG A 520 -37.44 31.95 -11.97
N GLY A 521 -37.04 31.61 -13.21
CA GLY A 521 -37.96 31.43 -14.34
C GLY A 521 -38.84 30.19 -14.16
N ILE A 522 -38.25 29.08 -13.73
CA ILE A 522 -38.95 27.81 -13.41
C ILE A 522 -39.98 28.04 -12.29
N SER A 523 -39.57 28.74 -11.22
CA SER A 523 -40.44 29.05 -10.08
C SER A 523 -41.65 29.93 -10.44
N LYS A 524 -41.57 30.73 -11.53
CA LYS A 524 -42.69 31.55 -12.01
C LYS A 524 -43.65 30.79 -12.92
N SER A 525 -43.17 29.81 -13.67
CA SER A 525 -44.01 28.94 -14.52
C SER A 525 -44.90 28.03 -13.67
N LEU A 526 -44.38 27.49 -12.56
CA LEU A 526 -45.13 26.65 -11.60
C LEU A 526 -46.21 27.39 -10.80
N MET A 527 -46.25 28.73 -10.86
CA MET A 527 -47.27 29.56 -10.18
C MET A 527 -48.38 30.04 -11.13
N HIS A 528 -48.30 29.73 -12.42
CA HIS A 528 -49.28 30.12 -13.43
C HIS A 528 -50.02 28.93 -14.07
N ASP A 529 -49.77 27.71 -13.60
CA ASP A 529 -50.53 26.50 -13.94
C ASP A 529 -51.56 26.14 -12.85
#